data_AF-A0A5K3FR77-F1
#
_entry.id   AF-A0A5K3FR77-F1
#
_cell.length_a   1.000
_cell.length_b   1.000
_cell.length_c   1.000
_cell.angle_alpha   90.00
_cell.angle_beta   90.00
_cell.angle_gamma   90.00
#
_symmetry.space_group_name_H-M   'P 1'
#
loop_
_entity.id
_entity.type
_entity.pdbx_description
1 polymer ?
#
loop_
_entity_poly.entity_id
_entity_poly.type
_entity_poly.pdbx_seq_one_letter_code
_entity_poly.pdbx_strand_id
1 'polypeptide(L)'
;MGVCDCGQCFCNSGRTGQLCNEVQGGESALCTDRNVEQCVLCLRREMLGTDEEKIVEEAEKRKSPYEPVTVSHAAVTACQPLCNTTVIDTASVQIIDEVGDDGKEEESGSAGSNLCIIYTEDSCRVMFKYRYSDAVYINRKVDLKIVRKSECTKTTGILYIILGVIAGIVLGGLILLLIYKLVITIDDRRELAKFKMHNENVHWEMAENPIFEPPTTKVMNPTFNDDAAAFD
;
A
#
# COMPACT_ATOMS: atom_id res chain seq x y z
N MET A 1 16.52 20.52 -0.64
CA MET A 1 15.38 20.07 -1.47
C MET A 1 14.95 18.72 -0.92
N GLY A 2 13.66 18.37 -0.98
CA GLY A 2 13.11 17.15 -0.37
C GLY A 2 11.74 16.83 -0.96
N VAL A 3 11.23 15.63 -0.71
CA VAL A 3 9.91 15.17 -1.12
C VAL A 3 8.97 15.27 0.08
N CYS A 4 7.80 15.88 -0.06
CA CYS A 4 6.81 15.93 1.03
C CYS A 4 5.67 14.96 0.75
N ASP A 5 5.32 14.15 1.74
CA ASP A 5 4.18 13.24 1.71
C ASP A 5 3.35 13.45 2.98
N CYS A 6 2.04 13.63 2.81
CA CYS A 6 1.06 13.80 3.88
C CYS A 6 1.45 14.77 5.01
N GLY A 7 2.03 15.93 4.67
CA GLY A 7 2.39 16.98 5.64
C GLY A 7 3.74 16.76 6.35
N GLN A 8 4.46 15.70 6.00
CA GLN A 8 5.82 15.43 6.47
C GLN A 8 6.80 15.50 5.28
N CYS A 9 7.89 16.26 5.43
CA CYS A 9 8.90 16.39 4.39
C CYS A 9 10.11 15.47 4.65
N PHE A 10 10.47 14.70 3.64
CA PHE A 10 11.65 13.86 3.55
C PHE A 10 12.74 14.62 2.80
N CYS A 11 13.78 15.02 3.53
CA CYS A 11 14.82 15.89 3.02
C CYS A 11 15.87 15.11 2.24
N ASN A 12 16.46 15.68 1.18
CA ASN A 12 17.62 15.08 0.52
C ASN A 12 18.85 15.12 1.45
N SER A 13 19.87 14.33 1.12
CA SER A 13 21.14 14.19 1.84
C SER A 13 21.71 15.55 2.31
N GLY A 14 21.97 15.66 3.62
CA GLY A 14 22.54 16.86 4.26
C GLY A 14 21.53 17.97 4.61
N ARG A 15 20.22 17.74 4.45
CA ARG A 15 19.17 18.66 4.91
C ARG A 15 18.31 18.00 5.98
N THR A 16 17.86 18.80 6.94
CA THR A 16 16.97 18.42 8.04
C THR A 16 15.91 19.50 8.27
N GLY A 17 15.05 19.29 9.27
CA GLY A 17 13.97 20.20 9.63
C GLY A 17 12.69 19.92 8.85
N GLN A 18 11.57 20.44 9.36
CA GLN A 18 10.22 20.18 8.83
C GLN A 18 10.03 20.66 7.37
N LEU A 19 10.86 21.59 6.92
CA LEU A 19 10.85 22.16 5.57
C LEU A 19 12.15 21.86 4.79
N CYS A 20 13.04 21.01 5.31
CA CYS A 20 14.32 20.68 4.66
C CYS A 20 15.21 21.90 4.36
N ASN A 21 15.06 22.94 5.17
CA ASN A 21 15.79 24.19 5.10
C ASN A 21 17.05 24.17 5.97
N GLU A 22 17.01 23.42 7.07
CA GLU A 22 18.10 23.26 8.01
C GLU A 22 19.16 22.32 7.43
N VAL A 23 20.44 22.60 7.68
CA VAL A 23 21.51 21.69 7.33
C VAL A 23 21.61 20.67 8.46
N GLN A 24 21.70 19.39 8.13
CA GLN A 24 21.78 18.34 9.13
C GLN A 24 22.96 18.64 10.08
N GLY A 25 22.70 18.67 11.39
CA GLY A 25 23.66 19.02 12.42
C GLY A 25 24.92 18.15 12.33
N GLY A 26 25.97 18.74 11.79
CA GLY A 26 27.20 18.09 11.35
C GLY A 26 27.74 18.89 10.17
N GLU A 27 28.47 19.97 10.46
CA GLU A 27 29.05 20.92 9.50
C GLU A 27 30.12 20.27 8.61
N SER A 28 29.74 19.33 7.74
CA SER A 28 30.74 18.61 6.97
C SER A 28 30.27 18.28 5.57
N ALA A 29 31.02 18.82 4.61
CA ALA A 29 30.80 18.70 3.17
C ALA A 29 30.68 17.25 2.69
N LEU A 30 31.20 16.28 3.45
CA LEU A 30 31.19 14.85 3.09
C LEU A 30 29.78 14.24 3.05
N CYS A 31 28.86 14.67 3.93
CA CYS A 31 27.48 14.18 3.89
C CYS A 31 26.67 14.72 2.69
N THR A 32 27.14 15.80 2.07
CA THR A 32 26.51 16.45 0.91
C THR A 32 27.16 16.07 -0.42
N ASP A 33 28.28 15.36 -0.40
CA ASP A 33 29.01 14.98 -1.60
C ASP A 33 28.34 13.78 -2.29
N ARG A 34 27.93 13.99 -3.55
CA ARG A 34 27.28 12.96 -4.36
C ARG A 34 28.18 11.76 -4.66
N ASN A 35 29.49 11.97 -4.80
CA ASN A 35 30.43 10.88 -5.06
C ASN A 35 30.58 9.99 -3.82
N VAL A 36 30.57 10.61 -2.63
CA VAL A 36 30.56 9.88 -1.34
C VAL A 36 29.28 9.07 -1.20
N GLU A 37 28.13 9.69 -1.49
CA GLU A 37 26.83 8.99 -1.47
C GLU A 37 26.84 7.75 -2.38
N GLN A 38 27.28 7.90 -3.63
CA GLN A 38 27.35 6.79 -4.59
C GLN A 38 28.34 5.69 -4.16
N CYS A 39 29.49 6.07 -3.62
CA CYS A 39 30.47 5.11 -3.09
C CYS A 39 29.90 4.31 -1.91
N VAL A 40 29.27 4.99 -0.93
CA VAL A 40 28.66 4.34 0.24
C VAL A 40 27.55 3.38 -0.17
N LEU A 41 26.65 3.81 -1.06
CA LEU A 41 25.56 2.97 -1.55
C LEU A 41 26.08 1.75 -2.33
N CYS A 42 27.14 1.91 -3.12
CA CYS A 42 27.77 0.80 -3.83
C CYS A 42 28.38 -0.23 -2.85
N LEU A 43 29.19 0.22 -1.90
CA LEU A 43 29.85 -0.67 -0.93
C LEU A 43 28.83 -1.41 -0.07
N ARG A 44 27.75 -0.73 0.34
CA ARG A 44 26.61 -1.33 1.04
C ARG A 44 25.97 -2.43 0.19
N ARG A 45 25.64 -2.13 -1.07
CA ARG A 45 24.97 -3.06 -1.99
C ARG A 45 25.81 -4.30 -2.26
N GLU A 46 27.10 -4.16 -2.50
CA GLU A 46 28.00 -5.30 -2.75
C GLU A 46 28.15 -6.22 -1.53
N MET A 47 28.12 -5.65 -0.32
CA MET A 47 28.30 -6.43 0.91
C MET A 47 27.01 -7.03 1.47
N LEU A 48 25.87 -6.35 1.28
CA LEU A 48 24.60 -6.71 1.90
C LEU A 48 23.53 -7.15 0.88
N GLY A 49 23.68 -6.82 -0.39
CA GLY A 49 22.67 -6.99 -1.43
C GLY A 49 21.69 -5.82 -1.50
N THR A 50 20.59 -6.02 -2.24
CA THR A 50 19.52 -5.03 -2.46
C THR A 50 18.25 -5.32 -1.69
N ASP A 51 18.13 -6.51 -1.10
CA ASP A 51 16.91 -6.98 -0.41
C ASP A 51 16.97 -6.57 1.07
N GLU A 52 16.39 -5.41 1.38
CA GLU A 52 16.41 -4.85 2.73
C GLU A 52 15.66 -5.74 3.75
N GLU A 53 14.62 -6.49 3.34
CA GLU A 53 13.93 -7.42 4.24
C GLU A 53 14.85 -8.57 4.66
N LYS A 54 15.58 -9.14 3.69
CA LYS A 54 16.58 -10.17 3.96
C LYS A 54 17.75 -9.64 4.81
N ILE A 55 18.19 -8.41 4.58
CA ILE A 55 19.25 -7.77 5.37
C ILE A 55 18.81 -7.63 6.83
N VAL A 56 17.57 -7.21 7.07
CA VAL A 56 17.01 -7.09 8.43
C VAL A 56 16.87 -8.46 9.08
N GLU A 57 16.35 -9.47 8.37
CA GLU A 57 16.21 -10.84 8.89
C GLU A 57 17.59 -11.44 9.25
N GLU A 58 18.59 -11.29 8.38
CA GLU A 58 19.95 -11.73 8.64
C GLU A 58 20.61 -10.98 9.81
N ALA A 59 20.29 -9.69 9.98
CA ALA A 59 20.76 -8.89 11.10
C ALA A 59 20.09 -9.31 12.42
N GLU A 60 18.79 -9.63 12.42
CA GLU A 60 18.05 -10.11 13.60
C GLU A 60 18.46 -11.54 13.99
N LYS A 61 18.79 -12.39 13.01
CA LYS A 61 19.30 -13.74 13.25
C LYS A 61 20.69 -13.73 13.93
N ARG A 62 21.47 -12.66 13.77
CA ARG A 62 22.71 -12.45 14.53
C ARG A 62 22.37 -12.04 15.96
N LYS A 63 22.37 -13.04 16.85
CA LYS A 63 21.98 -12.94 18.26
C LYS A 63 22.84 -12.01 19.16
N SER A 64 23.83 -11.28 18.65
CA SER A 64 24.71 -10.39 19.43
C SER A 64 25.38 -9.35 18.50
N PRO A 65 25.69 -8.12 18.97
CA PRO A 65 26.51 -7.18 18.20
C PRO A 65 27.85 -7.86 17.95
N TYR A 66 28.12 -8.23 16.70
CA TYR A 66 29.41 -8.80 16.33
C TYR A 66 30.39 -7.67 16.03
N GLU A 67 31.68 -8.00 16.09
CA GLU A 67 32.75 -7.10 15.67
C GLU A 67 32.45 -6.47 14.30
N PRO A 68 32.87 -5.21 14.08
CA PRO A 68 32.67 -4.53 12.80
C PRO A 68 33.24 -5.37 11.66
N VAL A 69 32.43 -5.61 10.64
CA VAL A 69 32.83 -6.43 9.48
C VAL A 69 33.53 -5.53 8.48
N THR A 70 34.80 -5.79 8.18
CA THR A 70 35.53 -5.05 7.14
C THR A 70 34.97 -5.40 5.76
N VAL A 71 34.96 -4.41 4.88
CA VAL A 71 34.49 -4.59 3.50
C VAL A 71 35.44 -5.52 2.74
N SER A 72 34.86 -6.42 1.94
CA SER A 72 35.64 -7.38 1.16
C SER A 72 36.42 -6.69 0.03
N HIS A 73 37.57 -7.26 -0.35
CA HIS A 73 38.36 -6.74 -1.46
C HIS A 73 37.59 -6.75 -2.80
N ALA A 74 36.69 -7.72 -2.98
CA ALA A 74 35.82 -7.81 -4.14
C ALA A 74 34.87 -6.60 -4.24
N ALA A 75 34.21 -6.25 -3.12
CA ALA A 75 33.33 -5.07 -3.06
C ALA A 75 34.10 -3.76 -3.30
N VAL A 76 35.30 -3.63 -2.72
CA VAL A 76 36.18 -2.47 -2.96
C VAL A 76 36.54 -2.34 -4.44
N THR A 77 36.89 -3.45 -5.09
CA THR A 77 37.25 -3.47 -6.52
C THR A 77 36.05 -3.12 -7.40
N ALA A 78 34.86 -3.66 -7.09
CA ALA A 78 33.63 -3.38 -7.82
C ALA A 78 33.22 -1.89 -7.72
N CYS A 79 33.37 -1.29 -6.54
CA CYS A 79 32.99 0.11 -6.28
C CYS A 79 34.12 1.11 -6.53
N GLN A 80 35.30 0.66 -6.96
CA GLN A 80 36.46 1.50 -7.24
C GLN A 80 36.18 2.70 -8.15
N PRO A 81 35.43 2.61 -9.29
CA PRO A 81 35.19 3.77 -10.14
C PRO A 81 34.37 4.88 -9.45
N LEU A 82 33.56 4.54 -8.44
CA LEU A 82 32.75 5.50 -7.66
C LEU A 82 33.54 6.06 -6.48
N CYS A 83 34.37 5.24 -5.85
CA CYS A 83 35.11 5.63 -4.65
C CYS A 83 36.47 6.31 -4.94
N ASN A 84 37.06 6.14 -6.13
CA ASN A 84 38.39 6.64 -6.46
C ASN A 84 38.52 8.18 -6.41
N THR A 85 37.42 8.90 -6.63
CA THR A 85 37.39 10.37 -6.57
C THR A 85 37.10 10.92 -5.17
N THR A 86 36.88 10.03 -4.19
CA THR A 86 36.51 10.40 -2.82
C THR A 86 37.71 10.33 -1.88
N VAL A 87 37.59 10.99 -0.72
CA VAL A 87 38.61 10.95 0.35
C VAL A 87 38.47 9.73 1.28
N ILE A 88 37.65 8.74 0.91
CA ILE A 88 37.34 7.57 1.75
C ILE A 88 38.50 6.57 1.68
N ASP A 89 38.95 6.06 2.83
CA ASP A 89 39.86 4.90 2.82
C ASP A 89 39.07 3.61 2.61
N THR A 90 38.94 3.18 1.35
CA THR A 90 38.17 1.97 1.01
C THR A 90 38.71 0.70 1.68
N ALA A 91 39.98 0.71 2.11
CA ALA A 91 40.61 -0.41 2.80
C ALA A 91 40.21 -0.54 4.29
N SER A 92 39.77 0.55 4.93
CA SER A 92 39.39 0.56 6.36
C SER A 92 37.87 0.59 6.58
N VAL A 93 37.07 0.52 5.51
CA VAL A 93 35.61 0.59 5.63
C VAL A 93 35.08 -0.60 6.41
N GLN A 94 34.23 -0.30 7.39
CA GLN A 94 33.58 -1.29 8.25
C GLN A 94 32.06 -1.21 8.14
N ILE A 95 31.40 -2.35 8.25
CA ILE A 95 29.96 -2.47 8.38
C ILE A 95 29.63 -2.77 9.84
N ILE A 96 28.87 -1.88 10.46
CA ILE A 96 28.41 -1.98 11.85
C ILE A 96 26.92 -2.29 11.87
N ASP A 97 26.46 -3.04 12.87
CA ASP A 97 25.05 -3.45 12.94
C ASP A 97 24.13 -2.31 13.38
N GLU A 98 24.61 -1.45 14.28
CA GLU A 98 23.88 -0.31 14.82
C GLU A 98 24.78 0.92 14.88
N VAL A 99 24.15 2.10 14.91
CA VAL A 99 24.82 3.35 15.26
C VAL A 99 25.18 3.23 16.74
N GLY A 100 26.32 2.60 17.05
CA GLY A 100 26.77 2.47 18.43
C GLY A 100 26.78 3.85 19.08
N ASP A 101 26.05 3.99 20.17
CA ASP A 101 26.33 5.04 21.14
C ASP A 101 27.70 4.66 21.71
N ASP A 102 28.75 5.40 21.34
CA ASP A 102 30.02 5.30 22.04
C ASP A 102 29.73 5.82 23.46
N GLY A 103 29.19 4.96 24.32
CA GLY A 103 28.44 5.23 25.56
C GLY A 103 28.90 6.42 26.40
N LYS A 104 28.60 7.60 25.90
CA LYS A 104 28.72 8.90 26.53
C LYS A 104 27.66 9.76 25.86
N GLU A 105 26.55 9.92 26.57
CA GLU A 105 25.74 11.12 26.45
C GLU A 105 26.69 12.32 26.52
N GLU A 106 26.99 12.92 25.39
CA GLU A 106 27.49 14.28 25.33
C GLU A 106 26.55 15.06 24.42
N GLU A 107 25.69 15.83 25.09
CA GLU A 107 25.12 17.05 24.56
C GLU A 107 26.19 17.78 23.73
N SER A 108 25.85 18.10 22.48
CA SER A 108 26.45 19.21 21.72
C SER A 108 27.95 19.45 21.99
N GLY A 109 28.84 18.57 21.54
CA GLY A 109 30.28 18.85 21.63
C GLY A 109 31.24 17.68 21.44
N SER A 110 31.62 17.40 20.20
CA SER A 110 32.95 16.87 19.83
C SER A 110 33.45 15.58 20.51
N ALA A 111 32.86 14.43 20.14
CA ALA A 111 33.52 13.13 20.19
C ALA A 111 33.76 12.55 18.77
N GLY A 112 34.62 13.21 17.98
CA GLY A 112 35.41 12.66 16.85
C GLY A 112 34.75 11.91 15.68
N SER A 113 33.44 11.65 15.66
CA SER A 113 32.76 10.93 14.56
C SER A 113 31.46 11.63 14.18
N ASN A 114 31.29 11.86 12.89
CA ASN A 114 30.12 12.52 12.33
C ASN A 114 29.18 11.47 11.70
N LEU A 115 27.87 11.65 11.88
CA LEU A 115 26.84 10.77 11.33
C LEU A 115 26.18 11.43 10.10
N CYS A 116 26.13 10.72 8.99
CA CYS A 116 25.40 11.12 7.80
C CYS A 116 24.23 10.17 7.54
N ILE A 117 23.16 10.71 6.93
CA ILE A 117 21.99 9.94 6.48
C ILE A 117 21.79 10.19 4.99
N ILE A 118 21.67 9.11 4.23
CA ILE A 118 21.35 9.08 2.80
C ILE A 118 19.91 8.60 2.65
N TYR A 119 19.14 9.29 1.81
CA TYR A 119 17.79 8.89 1.46
C TYR A 119 17.80 8.22 0.08
N THR A 120 17.29 7.00 0.00
CA THR A 120 17.19 6.25 -1.26
C THR A 120 15.83 6.48 -1.95
N GLU A 121 15.72 6.09 -3.22
CA GLU A 121 14.47 6.17 -3.99
C GLU A 121 13.32 5.37 -3.35
N ASP A 122 13.65 4.29 -2.63
CA ASP A 122 12.69 3.43 -1.93
C ASP A 122 12.22 4.01 -0.58
N SER A 123 12.45 5.31 -0.32
CA SER A 123 12.16 5.95 0.97
C SER A 123 12.86 5.27 2.16
N CYS A 124 14.07 4.75 1.94
CA CYS A 124 14.91 4.19 3.01
C CYS A 124 15.97 5.18 3.48
N ARG A 125 16.28 5.14 4.78
CA ARG A 125 17.37 5.89 5.40
C ARG A 125 18.56 4.98 5.61
N VAL A 126 19.64 5.25 4.85
CA VAL A 126 20.94 4.58 5.00
C VAL A 126 21.84 5.47 5.83
N MET A 127 22.39 4.94 6.91
CA MET A 127 23.20 5.71 7.85
C MET A 127 24.67 5.28 7.75
N PHE A 128 25.58 6.25 7.87
CA PHE A 128 27.01 5.96 7.99
C PHE A 128 27.70 6.98 8.90
N LYS A 129 28.67 6.50 9.68
CA LYS A 129 29.57 7.36 10.45
C LYS A 129 30.88 7.50 9.71
N TYR A 130 31.52 8.66 9.85
CA TYR A 130 32.88 8.84 9.37
C TYR A 130 33.72 9.62 10.37
N ARG A 131 35.03 9.37 10.32
CA ARG A 131 36.04 10.00 11.16
C ARG A 131 37.22 10.41 10.31
N TYR A 132 37.67 11.65 10.46
CA TYR A 132 38.93 12.08 9.86
C TYR A 132 40.07 11.33 10.54
N SER A 133 40.87 10.60 9.78
CA SER A 133 42.07 9.98 10.33
C SER A 133 43.10 11.07 10.63
N ASP A 134 43.82 10.94 11.74
CA ASP A 134 44.93 11.83 12.11
C ASP A 134 46.18 11.59 11.24
N ALA A 135 46.05 10.82 10.16
CA ALA A 135 47.15 10.48 9.26
C ALA A 135 47.67 11.74 8.53
N VAL A 136 48.94 12.02 8.81
CA VAL A 136 49.83 13.09 8.32
C VAL A 136 49.43 13.72 6.96
N TYR A 137 49.18 15.04 7.01
CA TYR A 137 49.12 16.14 6.02
C TYR A 137 49.14 15.93 4.48
N ILE A 138 49.51 14.78 3.92
CA ILE A 138 49.71 14.60 2.47
C ILE A 138 48.52 13.91 1.78
N ASN A 139 47.76 13.06 2.48
CA ASN A 139 46.50 12.49 1.99
C ASN A 139 45.55 12.20 3.16
N ARG A 140 44.78 13.19 3.62
CA ARG A 140 43.79 13.00 4.69
C ARG A 140 42.71 12.04 4.20
N LYS A 141 42.86 10.76 4.53
CA LYS A 141 41.82 9.77 4.30
C LYS A 141 40.81 9.76 5.44
N VAL A 142 39.59 9.36 5.12
CA VAL A 142 38.48 9.30 6.06
C VAL A 142 38.13 7.84 6.31
N ASP A 143 38.08 7.47 7.60
CA ASP A 143 37.58 6.17 8.04
C ASP A 143 36.06 6.19 8.00
N LEU A 144 35.46 5.16 7.38
CA LEU A 144 34.03 5.08 7.13
C LEU A 144 33.44 3.83 7.81
N LYS A 145 32.35 4.01 8.54
CA LYS A 145 31.55 2.94 9.14
C LYS A 145 30.12 3.01 8.60
N ILE A 146 29.72 2.03 7.80
CA ILE A 146 28.40 1.94 7.19
C ILE A 146 27.48 1.13 8.11
N VAL A 147 26.29 1.64 8.41
CA VAL A 147 25.31 0.91 9.23
C VAL A 147 24.58 -0.12 8.37
N ARG A 148 24.49 -1.35 8.85
CA ARG A 148 23.86 -2.48 8.16
C ARG A 148 22.37 -2.25 7.98
N LYS A 149 21.64 -2.07 9.08
CA LYS A 149 20.19 -1.87 9.06
C LYS A 149 19.89 -0.51 8.42
N SER A 150 19.13 -0.49 7.33
CA SER A 150 18.48 0.76 6.89
C SER A 150 17.11 0.86 7.53
N GLU A 151 16.62 2.09 7.64
CA GLU A 151 15.25 2.34 8.08
C GLU A 151 14.41 2.65 6.86
N CYS A 152 13.77 1.62 6.30
CA CYS A 152 12.80 1.77 5.23
C CYS A 152 11.40 2.01 5.80
N THR A 153 10.67 3.01 5.29
CA THR A 153 9.23 3.09 5.53
C THR A 153 8.58 1.95 4.77
N LYS A 154 8.07 0.93 5.48
CA LYS A 154 7.38 -0.20 4.86
C LYS A 154 6.13 0.33 4.15
N THR A 155 6.18 0.40 2.83
CA THR A 155 4.98 0.55 2.00
C THR A 155 4.29 -0.81 2.00
N THR A 156 3.62 -1.14 3.12
CA THR A 156 2.80 -2.36 3.24
C THR A 156 1.97 -2.48 1.98
N GLY A 157 2.17 -3.57 1.22
CA GLY A 157 1.71 -3.71 -0.15
C GLY A 157 0.28 -3.21 -0.30
N ILE A 158 0.14 -1.98 -0.79
CA ILE A 158 -1.13 -1.23 -0.82
C ILE A 158 -2.18 -2.05 -1.59
N LEU A 159 -1.70 -2.84 -2.54
CA LEU A 159 -2.45 -3.81 -3.32
C LEU A 159 -3.24 -4.81 -2.45
N TYR A 160 -2.67 -5.34 -1.37
CA TYR A 160 -3.37 -6.27 -0.46
C TYR A 160 -4.52 -5.58 0.28
N ILE A 161 -4.31 -4.33 0.72
CA ILE A 161 -5.35 -3.54 1.37
C ILE A 161 -6.50 -3.28 0.39
N ILE A 162 -6.17 -2.88 -0.84
CA ILE A 162 -7.15 -2.65 -1.90
C ILE A 162 -7.96 -3.93 -2.19
N LEU A 163 -7.29 -5.07 -2.35
CA LEU A 163 -7.97 -6.36 -2.58
C LEU A 163 -8.88 -6.76 -1.41
N GLY A 164 -8.42 -6.57 -0.18
CA GLY A 164 -9.21 -6.84 1.02
C GLY A 164 -10.48 -6.00 1.09
N VAL A 165 -10.39 -4.71 0.77
CA VAL A 165 -11.55 -3.80 0.75
C VAL A 165 -12.55 -4.21 -0.33
N ILE A 166 -12.08 -4.50 -1.55
CA ILE A 166 -12.95 -4.92 -2.66
C ILE A 166 -13.68 -6.22 -2.28
N ALA A 167 -12.96 -7.22 -1.78
CA ALA A 167 -13.54 -8.48 -1.35
C ALA A 167 -14.58 -8.29 -0.24
N GLY A 168 -14.29 -7.42 0.74
CA GLY A 168 -15.20 -7.09 1.84
C GLY A 168 -16.49 -6.44 1.36
N ILE A 169 -16.42 -5.49 0.43
CA ILE A 169 -17.61 -4.83 -0.14
C ILE A 169 -18.47 -5.84 -0.92
N VAL A 170 -17.85 -6.69 -1.74
CA VAL A 170 -18.58 -7.70 -2.53
C VAL A 170 -19.28 -8.72 -1.63
N LEU A 171 -18.57 -9.23 -0.61
CA LEU A 171 -19.15 -10.17 0.36
C LEU A 171 -20.27 -9.51 1.19
N GLY A 172 -20.04 -8.29 1.69
CA GLY A 172 -21.03 -7.53 2.43
C GLY A 172 -22.30 -7.26 1.61
N GLY A 173 -22.13 -6.86 0.35
CA GLY A 173 -23.23 -6.63 -0.59
C GLY A 173 -24.03 -7.90 -0.88
N LEU A 174 -23.35 -9.04 -1.08
CA LEU A 174 -24.02 -10.33 -1.28
C LEU A 174 -24.84 -10.74 -0.05
N ILE A 175 -24.29 -10.61 1.15
CA ILE A 175 -25.00 -10.95 2.39
C ILE A 175 -26.25 -10.07 2.55
N LEU A 176 -26.12 -8.76 2.33
CA LEU A 176 -27.24 -7.82 2.40
C LEU A 176 -28.33 -8.16 1.37
N LEU A 177 -27.94 -8.47 0.12
CA LEU A 177 -28.87 -8.89 -0.93
C LEU A 177 -29.57 -10.20 -0.59
N LEU A 178 -28.88 -11.18 -0.01
CA LEU A 178 -29.49 -12.44 0.42
C LEU A 178 -30.54 -12.20 1.52
N ILE A 179 -30.23 -11.37 2.51
CA ILE A 179 -31.19 -11.02 3.57
C ILE A 179 -32.40 -10.29 2.98
N TYR A 180 -32.17 -9.28 2.15
CA TYR A 180 -33.24 -8.53 1.47
C TYR A 180 -34.14 -9.45 0.64
N LYS A 181 -33.54 -10.34 -0.16
CA LYS A 181 -34.26 -11.33 -0.97
C LYS A 181 -35.09 -12.26 -0.10
N LEU A 182 -34.56 -12.73 1.02
CA LEU A 182 -35.28 -13.60 1.96
C LEU A 182 -36.49 -12.89 2.57
N VAL A 183 -36.32 -11.65 3.04
CA VAL A 183 -37.43 -10.85 3.62
C VAL A 183 -38.56 -10.68 2.61
N ILE A 184 -38.23 -10.24 1.38
CA ILE A 184 -39.24 -10.08 0.32
C ILE A 184 -39.94 -11.38 -0.01
N THR A 185 -39.19 -12.48 -0.14
CA THR A 185 -39.76 -13.78 -0.49
C THR A 185 -40.75 -14.26 0.57
N ILE A 186 -40.51 -13.97 1.84
CA ILE A 186 -41.43 -14.32 2.93
C ILE A 186 -42.74 -13.53 2.82
N ASP A 187 -42.65 -12.22 2.61
CA ASP A 187 -43.84 -11.37 2.54
C ASP A 187 -44.68 -11.69 1.30
N ASP A 188 -44.05 -11.90 0.15
CA ASP A 188 -44.72 -12.33 -1.08
C ASP A 188 -45.47 -13.67 -0.88
N ARG A 189 -44.87 -14.64 -0.19
CA ARG A 189 -45.56 -15.92 0.13
C ARG A 189 -46.71 -15.75 1.13
N ARG A 190 -46.59 -14.82 2.09
CA ARG A 190 -47.66 -14.53 3.05
C ARG A 190 -48.86 -13.88 2.38
N GLU A 191 -48.61 -12.92 1.48
CA GLU A 191 -49.66 -12.26 0.72
C GLU A 191 -50.33 -13.22 -0.26
N LEU A 192 -49.55 -14.07 -0.94
CA LEU A 192 -50.08 -15.09 -1.84
C LEU A 192 -50.99 -16.10 -1.13
N ALA A 193 -50.63 -16.52 0.08
CA ALA A 193 -51.47 -17.43 0.88
C ALA A 193 -52.81 -16.78 1.25
N LYS A 194 -52.79 -15.50 1.66
CA LYS A 194 -54.01 -14.73 1.94
C LYS A 194 -54.88 -14.56 0.69
N PHE A 195 -54.26 -14.32 -0.46
CA PHE A 195 -54.98 -14.16 -1.73
C PHE A 195 -55.66 -15.45 -2.17
N LYS A 196 -54.98 -16.60 -2.08
CA LYS A 196 -55.56 -17.91 -2.44
C LYS A 196 -56.74 -18.29 -1.55
N MET A 197 -56.64 -18.04 -0.24
CA MET A 197 -57.77 -18.23 0.68
C MET A 197 -58.97 -17.34 0.33
N HIS A 198 -58.72 -16.09 -0.06
CA HIS A 198 -59.79 -15.20 -0.48
C HIS A 198 -60.39 -15.62 -1.82
N ASN A 199 -59.57 -16.07 -2.78
CA ASN A 199 -60.03 -16.50 -4.11
C ASN A 199 -60.78 -17.84 -4.08
N GLU A 200 -60.45 -18.76 -3.17
CA GLU A 200 -61.24 -19.98 -2.94
C GLU A 200 -62.58 -19.67 -2.27
N ASN A 201 -62.65 -18.64 -1.43
CA ASN A 201 -63.89 -18.21 -0.78
C ASN A 201 -64.73 -17.26 -1.65
N VAL A 202 -64.12 -16.61 -2.64
CA VAL A 202 -64.80 -15.90 -3.73
C VAL A 202 -64.98 -16.89 -4.88
N HIS A 203 -65.82 -17.88 -4.66
CA HIS A 203 -66.55 -18.43 -5.79
C HIS A 203 -67.45 -17.29 -6.25
N TRP A 204 -67.10 -16.69 -7.39
CA TRP A 204 -68.04 -15.89 -8.16
C TRP A 204 -69.17 -16.86 -8.48
N GLU A 205 -70.22 -16.86 -7.66
CA GLU A 205 -71.47 -17.41 -8.12
C GLU A 205 -71.72 -16.66 -9.42
N MET A 206 -71.67 -17.37 -10.54
CA MET A 206 -72.39 -16.98 -11.75
C MET A 206 -73.88 -17.04 -11.40
N ALA A 207 -74.30 -16.31 -10.38
CA ALA A 207 -75.67 -15.98 -10.13
C ALA A 207 -75.98 -14.97 -11.22
N GLU A 208 -76.42 -15.48 -12.36
CA GLU A 208 -77.24 -14.71 -13.29
C GLU A 208 -78.19 -13.88 -12.44
N ASN A 209 -78.06 -12.56 -12.53
CA ASN A 209 -78.88 -11.65 -11.77
C ASN A 209 -80.35 -11.99 -12.07
N PRO A 210 -81.20 -12.31 -11.07
CA PRO A 210 -82.56 -12.76 -11.30
C PRO A 210 -83.48 -11.71 -11.94
N ILE A 211 -82.98 -10.48 -12.15
CA ILE A 211 -83.64 -9.39 -12.86
C ILE A 211 -83.06 -9.17 -14.29
N PHE A 212 -82.06 -9.95 -14.70
CA PHE A 212 -81.42 -9.79 -16.00
C PHE A 212 -82.19 -10.55 -17.06
N GLU A 213 -83.05 -9.84 -17.78
CA GLU A 213 -83.66 -10.32 -19.00
C GLU A 213 -82.67 -10.13 -20.16
N PRO A 214 -82.19 -11.21 -20.81
CA PRO A 214 -81.26 -11.05 -21.92
C PRO A 214 -81.99 -10.30 -23.04
N PRO A 215 -81.42 -9.23 -23.60
CA PRO A 215 -82.02 -8.50 -24.72
C PRO A 215 -81.85 -9.35 -25.99
N THR A 216 -82.61 -10.44 -26.08
CA THR A 216 -82.72 -11.25 -27.29
C THR A 216 -83.82 -10.66 -28.14
N THR A 217 -83.46 -9.77 -29.04
CA THR A 217 -84.36 -9.34 -30.11
C THR A 217 -84.52 -10.51 -31.09
N LYS A 218 -85.61 -11.27 -30.96
CA LYS A 218 -86.03 -12.18 -32.04
C LYS A 218 -86.52 -11.33 -33.20
N VAL A 219 -85.62 -11.02 -34.13
CA VAL A 219 -85.99 -10.46 -35.43
C VAL A 219 -86.64 -11.60 -36.22
N MET A 220 -87.98 -11.66 -36.21
CA MET A 220 -88.72 -12.47 -37.17
C MET A 220 -88.49 -11.86 -38.55
N ASN A 221 -87.86 -12.63 -39.45
CA ASN A 221 -87.70 -12.21 -40.84
C ASN A 221 -89.07 -12.25 -41.53
N PRO A 222 -89.67 -11.11 -41.93
CA PRO A 222 -90.98 -11.09 -42.56
C PRO A 222 -90.97 -11.67 -43.99
N THR A 223 -89.79 -11.98 -44.55
CA THR A 223 -89.64 -12.45 -45.94
C THR A 223 -89.90 -13.95 -46.12
N PHE A 224 -90.23 -14.70 -45.06
CA PHE A 224 -90.36 -16.16 -45.13
C PHE A 224 -91.68 -16.76 -44.64
N ASN A 225 -92.63 -15.93 -44.20
CA ASN A 225 -94.01 -16.36 -43.99
C ASN A 225 -94.89 -15.45 -44.85
N ASP A 226 -95.61 -16.04 -45.81
CA ASP A 226 -96.60 -15.43 -46.71
C ASP A 226 -96.17 -15.11 -48.17
N ASP A 227 -95.42 -16.02 -48.81
CA ASP A 227 -95.50 -16.22 -50.28
C ASP A 227 -95.77 -17.69 -50.65
N ALA A 228 -96.58 -18.35 -49.83
CA ALA A 228 -97.21 -19.62 -50.15
C ALA A 228 -98.69 -19.59 -49.78
N ALA A 229 -99.48 -18.72 -50.45
CA ALA A 229 -100.82 -19.04 -50.97
C ALA A 229 -101.62 -17.78 -51.41
N ALA A 230 -102.35 -17.94 -52.53
CA ALA A 230 -103.31 -17.04 -53.20
C ALA A 230 -102.68 -16.04 -54.19
N PHE A 231 -102.90 -16.10 -55.51
CA PHE A 231 -104.06 -16.48 -56.33
C PHE A 231 -103.60 -17.36 -57.53
N ASP A 232 -104.29 -18.45 -57.88
CA ASP A 232 -105.33 -18.52 -58.94
C ASP A 232 -104.95 -17.77 -60.24
#